data_AF-A0A347AQ46-F1
#
_entry.id   AF-A0A347AQ46-F1
#
_cell.length_a   1.000
_cell.length_b   1.000
_cell.length_c   1.000
_cell.angle_alpha   90.00
_cell.angle_beta   90.00
_cell.angle_gamma   90.00
#
_symmetry.space_group_name_H-M   'P 1'
#
loop_
_entity.id
_entity.type
_entity.pdbx_description
1 polymer ?
#
loop_
_entity_poly.entity_id
_entity_poly.type
_entity_poly.pdbx_seq_one_letter_code
_entity_poly.pdbx_strand_id
1 'polypeptide(L)' 'MLYEMRIPAGITQSIVANIITKFSLELKNTDDGPVLYGTKENLENAQDHIVKALNERIRELENKS' A
#
# COMPACT_ATOMS: atom_id res chain seq x y z
N MET A 1 -6.76 7.65 17.15
CA MET A 1 -5.36 8.09 16.97
C MET A 1 -4.95 7.79 15.53
N LEU A 2 -4.12 8.65 14.93
CA LEU A 2 -3.61 8.46 13.57
C LEU A 2 -2.18 7.92 13.62
N TYR A 3 -1.83 7.12 12.62
CA TYR A 3 -0.56 6.39 12.54
C TYR A 3 0.05 6.53 11.15
N GLU A 4 1.32 6.18 11.05
CA GLU A 4 2.09 6.18 9.80
C GLU A 4 2.48 4.75 9.42
N MET A 5 2.40 4.45 8.12
CA MET A 5 2.85 3.18 7.56
C MET A 5 3.77 3.43 6.36
N ARG A 6 4.97 2.85 6.38
CA ARG A 6 5.87 2.88 5.23
C ARG A 6 5.26 2.12 4.05
N ILE A 7 5.44 2.68 2.86
CA ILE A 7 5.01 2.03 1.63
C ILE A 7 6.00 0.91 1.28
N PRO A 8 5.54 -0.35 1.14
CA PRO A 8 6.41 -1.45 0.76
C PRO A 8 7.02 -1.26 -0.63
N ALA A 9 8.27 -1.71 -0.81
CA ALA A 9 8.90 -1.73 -2.12
C ALA A 9 8.17 -2.69 -3.08
N GLY A 10 8.25 -2.41 -4.39
CA GLY A 10 7.69 -3.27 -5.43
C GLY A 10 6.20 -3.06 -5.75
N ILE A 11 5.51 -2.17 -5.03
CA ILE A 11 4.15 -1.76 -5.40
C ILE A 11 4.18 -0.62 -6.43
N THR A 12 3.17 -0.58 -7.30
CA THR A 12 3.04 0.48 -8.30
C THR A 12 2.35 1.72 -7.74
N GLN A 13 2.58 2.87 -8.35
CA GLN A 13 1.84 4.10 -8.03
C GLN A 13 0.32 3.94 -8.19
N SER A 14 -0.14 3.10 -9.12
CA SER A 14 -1.57 2.79 -9.28
C SER A 14 -2.16 2.06 -8.07
N ILE A 15 -1.42 1.12 -7.47
CA ILE A 15 -1.84 0.45 -6.22
C ILE A 15 -1.91 1.47 -5.09
N VAL A 16 -0.90 2.34 -4.96
CA VAL A 16 -0.86 3.42 -3.96
C VAL A 16 -2.08 4.36 -4.09
N ALA A 17 -2.38 4.83 -5.29
CA ALA A 17 -3.53 5.70 -5.54
C ALA A 17 -4.87 5.00 -5.19
N ASN A 18 -4.97 3.70 -5.47
CA ASN A 18 -6.15 2.91 -5.16
C ASN A 18 -6.40 2.82 -3.65
N ILE A 19 -5.38 2.44 -2.87
CA ILE A 19 -5.53 2.28 -1.41
C ILE A 19 -5.75 3.61 -0.68
N ILE A 20 -5.15 4.70 -1.16
CA ILE A 20 -5.40 6.06 -0.66
C ILE A 20 -6.88 6.39 -0.75
N THR A 21 -7.45 6.21 -1.95
CA THR A 21 -8.84 6.53 -2.21
C THR A 21 -9.79 5.57 -1.49
N LYS A 22 -9.49 4.27 -1.52
CA LYS A 22 -10.35 3.20 -1.01
C LYS A 22 -10.45 3.18 0.52
N PHE A 23 -9.36 3.50 1.20
CA PHE A 23 -9.28 3.44 2.66
C PHE A 23 -9.16 4.83 3.31
N SER A 24 -9.44 5.89 2.55
CA SER A 24 -9.39 7.27 3.04
C SER A 24 -8.07 7.58 3.76
N LEU A 25 -6.94 7.22 3.14
CA LEU A 25 -5.60 7.48 3.65
C LEU A 25 -5.02 8.74 3.02
N GLU A 26 -4.04 9.33 3.69
CA GLU A 26 -3.24 10.43 3.15
C GLU A 26 -1.83 9.94 2.80
N LEU A 27 -1.21 10.58 1.80
CA LEU A 27 0.20 10.38 1.49
C LEU A 27 1.00 11.54 2.06
N LYS A 28 1.96 11.25 2.95
CA LYS A 28 2.89 12.24 3.49
C LYS A 28 4.29 11.98 2.98
N ASN A 29 4.96 13.02 2.52
CA ASN A 29 6.38 12.95 2.17
C ASN A 29 7.21 13.22 3.44
N THR A 30 8.08 12.29 3.81
CA THR A 30 9.06 12.46 4.89
C THR A 30 10.47 12.42 4.31
N ASP A 31 11.48 12.74 5.11
CA ASP A 31 12.89 12.67 4.70
C ASP A 31 13.32 11.24 4.34
N ASP A 32 12.67 10.23 4.93
CA ASP A 32 12.88 8.80 4.65
C ASP A 32 12.00 8.26 3.51
N GLY A 33 11.26 9.14 2.84
CA GLY A 33 10.35 8.82 1.74
C GLY A 33 8.86 8.89 2.11
N PRO A 34 7.98 8.54 1.17
CA PRO A 34 6.54 8.67 1.38
C PRO A 34 5.99 7.61 2.33
N VAL A 35 5.08 8.04 3.21
CA VAL A 35 4.31 7.18 4.13
C VAL A 35 2.81 7.37 3.94
N LEU A 36 2.05 6.31 4.21
CA LEU A 36 0.60 6.39 4.34
C LEU A 36 0.23 6.83 5.76
N TYR A 37 -0.73 7.73 5.87
CA TYR A 37 -1.19 8.28 7.13
C TYR A 37 -2.70 8.08 7.28
N GLY A 38 -3.13 7.58 8.44
CA GLY A 38 -4.55 7.29 8.67
C GLY A 38 -4.84 6.60 10.00
N THR A 39 -6.07 6.10 10.15
CA THR A 39 -6.44 5.26 11.31
C THR A 39 -5.75 3.91 11.23
N LYS A 40 -5.51 3.27 12.39
CA LYS A 40 -4.91 1.92 12.44
C LYS A 40 -5.67 0.93 11.56
N GLU A 41 -6.99 0.90 11.68
CA GLU A 41 -7.88 0.03 10.90
C GLU A 41 -7.71 0.24 9.39
N ASN A 42 -7.68 1.48 8.91
CA ASN A 42 -7.53 1.76 7.48
C ASN A 42 -6.14 1.38 6.96
N LEU A 43 -5.09 1.54 7.77
CA LEU A 43 -3.74 1.13 7.43
C LEU A 43 -3.60 -0.40 7.37
N GLU A 44 -4.21 -1.13 8.31
CA GLU A 44 -4.26 -2.60 8.29
C GLU A 44 -5.01 -3.10 7.04
N ASN A 45 -6.16 -2.51 6.73
CA ASN A 45 -6.91 -2.83 5.51
C ASN A 45 -6.11 -2.55 4.22
N ALA A 46 -5.35 -1.44 4.19
CA ALA A 46 -4.46 -1.13 3.08
C ALA A 46 -3.29 -2.11 2.96
N GLN A 47 -2.71 -2.54 4.09
CA GLN A 47 -1.64 -3.55 4.13
C GLN A 47 -2.13 -4.87 3.53
N ASP A 48 -3.29 -5.37 3.95
CA ASP A 48 -3.88 -6.61 3.43
C ASP A 48 -4.11 -6.51 1.92
N HIS A 49 -4.59 -5.35 1.45
CA HIS A 49 -4.79 -5.12 0.03
C HIS A 49 -3.47 -5.12 -0.76
N ILE A 50 -2.42 -4.47 -0.23
CA ILE A 50 -1.09 -4.47 -0.84
C ILE A 50 -0.53 -5.88 -0.94
N VAL A 51 -0.57 -6.66 0.14
CA VAL A 51 -0.06 -8.04 0.16
C VAL A 51 -0.78 -8.90 -0.87
N LYS A 52 -2.10 -8.77 -0.96
CA LYS A 52 -2.88 -9.48 -1.97
C LYS A 52 -2.46 -9.12 -3.39
N ALA A 53 -2.33 -7.83 -3.71
CA ALA A 53 -1.94 -7.37 -5.04
C ALA A 53 -0.51 -7.81 -5.43
N LEU A 54 0.42 -7.80 -4.47
CA LEU A 54 1.78 -8.29 -4.68
C LEU A 54 1.80 -9.80 -4.97
N ASN A 55 1.06 -10.59 -4.19
CA ASN A 55 0.97 -12.04 -4.39
C ASN A 55 0.32 -12.40 -5.73
N GLU A 56 -0.73 -11.68 -6.15
CA GLU A 56 -1.34 -11.86 -7.47
C GLU A 56 -0.32 -11.58 -8.59
N ARG A 57 0.45 -10.50 -8.46
CA ARG A 57 1.51 -10.17 -9.42
C ARG A 57 2.64 -11.21 -9.47
N ILE A 58 3.04 -11.76 -8.32
CA ILE A 58 4.04 -12.83 -8.27
C ILE A 58 3.53 -14.07 -9.02
N ARG A 59 2.28 -14.50 -8.76
CA ARG A 59 1.67 -15.65 -9.45
C ARG A 59 1.57 -15.43 -10.96
N GLU A 60 1.23 -14.23 -11.41
CA GLU A 60 1.19 -13.90 -12.84
C GLU A 60 2.57 -14.02 -13.51
N LEU A 61 3.66 -13.73 -12.79
CA LEU A 61 5.03 -13.86 -13.29
C LEU A 61 5.49 -15.32 -13.27
N GLU A 62 5.14 -16.08 -12.23
CA GLU A 62 5.44 -17.51 -12.14
C GLU A 62 4.73 -18.30 -13.26
N ASN A 63 3.47 -17.99 -13.56
CA ASN A 63 2.70 -18.65 -14.62
C ASN A 63 3.11 -18.25 -16.05
N LYS A 64 3.99 -17.25 -16.19
CA LYS A 64 4.59 -16.83 -17.48
C LYS A 64 5.97 -17.46 -17.72
N SER A 65 6.43 -18.32 -16.81
CA SER A 65 7.72 -19.01 -16.88
C SER A 65 7.58 -20.43 -17.44
#